data_AF-A0A7M4F5K5-F1
#
_entry.id   AF-A0A7M4F5K5-F1
#
_cell.length_a   1.000
_cell.length_b   1.000
_cell.length_c   1.000
_cell.angle_alpha   90.00
_cell.angle_beta   90.00
_cell.angle_gamma   90.00
#
_symmetry.space_group_name_H-M   'P 1'
#
loop_
_entity.id
_entity.type
_entity.pdbx_description
1 polymer ?
#
loop_
_entity_poly.entity_id
_entity_poly.type
_entity_poly.pdbx_seq_one_letter_code
_entity_poly.pdbx_strand_id
1 'polypeptide(L)'
;DTKVFACFTTFFLPCRKCVLEWEEPHDSALYCVRSDGNHMLASGSSYYGVVRLWDKRQSRCLQSFSLSSPTSSPVYCLRFNTTHLYAALASTLHVLDFTAP
;
A
#
# COMPACT_ATOMS: atom_id res chain seq x y z
N ASP A 1 18.36 -5.37 6.12
CA ASP A 1 18.10 -4.33 5.11
C ASP A 1 16.63 -3.95 5.10
N THR A 2 16.18 -3.32 6.18
CA THR A 2 14.79 -2.94 6.41
C THR A 2 14.29 -2.04 5.28
N LYS A 3 13.34 -2.54 4.48
CA LYS A 3 12.68 -1.75 3.43
C LYS A 3 11.74 -0.74 4.07
N VAL A 4 12.29 0.42 4.39
CA VAL A 4 11.56 1.60 4.81
C VAL A 4 10.78 2.15 3.63
N PHE A 5 9.45 2.21 3.77
CA PHE A 5 8.60 2.91 2.81
C PHE A 5 8.56 4.39 3.17
N ALA A 6 9.22 5.23 2.37
CA ALA A 6 9.16 6.69 2.50
C ALA A 6 8.01 7.24 1.63
N CYS A 7 6.96 7.79 2.23
CA CYS A 7 5.92 8.47 1.45
C CYS A 7 6.42 9.85 1.00
N PHE A 8 6.57 10.02 -0.31
CA PHE A 8 6.86 11.31 -0.94
C PHE A 8 5.63 12.24 -0.88
N THR A 9 5.76 13.33 -0.14
CA THR A 9 4.99 14.56 -0.31
C THR A 9 5.75 15.63 0.47
N THR A 10 6.59 16.46 -0.14
CA THR A 10 6.24 17.48 -1.13
C THR A 10 7.45 17.82 -2.02
N PHE A 11 7.22 18.09 -3.30
CA PHE A 11 8.21 18.75 -4.17
C PHE A 11 8.39 20.20 -3.72
N PHE A 12 9.26 20.42 -2.74
CA PHE A 12 9.93 21.70 -2.51
C PHE A 12 11.42 21.38 -2.31
N LEU A 13 12.28 21.72 -3.29
CA LEU A 13 13.74 21.63 -3.17
C LEU A 13 14.21 22.38 -1.89
N PRO A 14 15.34 22.04 -1.21
CA PRO A 14 16.43 21.11 -1.54
C PRO A 14 16.70 20.07 -0.43
N CYS A 15 15.71 19.70 0.39
CA CYS A 15 15.92 18.80 1.51
C CYS A 15 15.34 17.41 1.19
N ARG A 16 16.22 16.42 0.96
CA ARG A 16 15.85 14.99 0.88
C ARG A 16 15.48 14.46 2.28
N LYS A 17 14.52 15.09 2.95
CA LYS A 17 14.11 14.68 4.29
C LYS A 17 12.94 13.71 4.17
N CYS A 18 13.15 12.50 4.66
CA CYS A 18 12.07 11.55 4.86
C CYS A 18 11.12 12.15 5.90
N VAL A 19 9.84 12.30 5.54
CA VAL A 19 8.82 12.86 6.42
C VAL A 19 8.21 11.77 7.30
N LEU A 20 8.04 10.58 6.73
CA LEU A 20 7.49 9.45 7.45
C LEU A 20 7.99 8.13 6.89
N GLU A 21 8.25 7.21 7.80
CA GLU A 21 8.82 5.90 7.56
C GLU A 21 7.85 4.85 8.11
N TRP A 22 7.45 3.93 7.25
CA TRP A 22 6.76 2.72 7.67
C TRP A 22 7.60 1.51 7.34
N GLU A 23 7.68 0.60 8.30
CA GLU A 23 8.39 -0.66 8.14
C GLU A 23 7.40 -1.76 7.71
N GLU A 24 7.75 -2.44 6.63
CA GLU A 24 7.00 -3.59 6.13
C GLU A 24 7.43 -4.86 6.89
N PRO A 25 6.54 -5.51 7.66
CA PRO A 25 6.93 -6.56 8.60
C PRO A 25 7.43 -7.85 7.94
N HIS A 26 7.28 -8.01 6.62
CA HIS A 26 7.61 -9.25 5.90
C HIS A 26 8.86 -9.09 5.00
N ASP A 27 9.64 -8.02 5.17
CA ASP A 27 10.85 -7.68 4.38
C ASP A 27 10.68 -7.79 2.85
N SER A 28 9.44 -7.69 2.40
CA SER A 28 9.05 -7.93 1.03
C SER A 28 9.12 -6.62 0.24
N ALA A 29 9.49 -6.72 -1.03
CA ALA A 29 9.48 -5.53 -1.88
C ALA A 29 8.03 -5.06 -2.08
N LEU A 30 7.80 -3.75 -2.06
CA LEU A 30 6.51 -3.23 -2.53
C LEU A 30 6.64 -2.87 -4.00
N TYR A 31 5.65 -3.29 -4.78
CA TYR A 31 5.63 -3.08 -6.22
C TYR A 31 4.85 -1.83 -6.60
N CYS A 32 3.88 -1.46 -5.76
CA CYS A 32 3.07 -0.28 -5.99
C CYS A 32 2.74 0.41 -4.67
N VAL A 33 2.62 1.73 -4.76
CA VAL A 33 2.08 2.58 -3.70
C VAL A 33 1.19 3.63 -4.32
N ARG A 34 0.06 3.87 -3.67
CA ARG A 34 -0.88 4.90 -4.08
C ARG A 34 -1.33 5.71 -2.89
N SER A 35 -1.46 7.01 -3.07
CA SER A 35 -2.20 7.87 -2.16
C SER A 35 -3.57 8.20 -2.74
N ASP A 36 -4.53 8.49 -1.87
CA ASP A 36 -5.77 9.16 -2.21
C ASP A 36 -5.60 10.69 -2.34
N GLY A 37 -4.42 11.23 -1.98
CA GLY A 37 -4.13 12.67 -1.95
C GLY A 37 -4.47 13.34 -0.61
N ASN A 38 -5.25 12.68 0.25
CA ASN A 38 -5.61 13.17 1.57
C ASN A 38 -4.69 12.53 2.62
N HIS A 39 -5.25 11.71 3.50
CA HIS A 39 -4.53 11.08 4.61
C HIS A 39 -4.28 9.59 4.36
N MET A 40 -4.88 8.98 3.33
CA MET A 40 -4.75 7.54 3.13
C MET A 40 -3.68 7.20 2.08
N LEU A 41 -3.03 6.09 2.33
CA LEU A 41 -2.04 5.46 1.48
C LEU A 41 -2.34 3.97 1.41
N ALA A 42 -2.10 3.38 0.26
CA ALA A 42 -2.23 1.97 0.03
C ALA A 42 -0.96 1.46 -0.65
N SER A 43 -0.38 0.39 -0.12
CA SER A 43 0.78 -0.28 -0.69
C SER A 43 0.43 -1.70 -1.11
N GLY A 44 0.99 -2.14 -2.24
CA GLY A 44 0.91 -3.51 -2.73
C GLY A 44 2.26 -4.19 -2.59
N SER A 45 2.28 -5.31 -1.88
CA SER A 45 3.48 -6.10 -1.63
C SER A 45 3.70 -7.17 -2.69
N SER A 46 4.96 -7.55 -2.88
CA SER A 46 5.35 -8.77 -3.58
C SER A 46 4.99 -10.04 -2.80
N TYR A 47 4.65 -9.90 -1.51
CA TYR A 47 4.24 -11.00 -0.66
C TYR A 47 2.78 -11.38 -0.94
N TYR A 48 2.58 -12.41 -1.75
CA TYR A 48 1.31 -13.16 -1.89
C TYR A 48 0.03 -12.33 -2.08
N GLY A 49 0.10 -11.21 -2.79
CA GLY A 49 -1.08 -10.38 -3.03
C GLY A 49 -1.52 -9.57 -1.80
N VAL A 50 -0.61 -9.29 -0.86
CA VAL A 50 -0.92 -8.49 0.33
C VAL A 50 -0.97 -7.00 -0.02
N VAL A 51 -2.05 -6.37 0.38
CA VAL A 51 -2.27 -4.93 0.33
C VAL A 51 -2.31 -4.37 1.74
N ARG A 52 -1.63 -3.26 1.99
CA ARG A 52 -1.68 -2.56 3.28
C ARG A 52 -2.19 -1.14 3.11
N LEU A 53 -3.10 -0.75 4.01
CA LEU A 53 -3.59 0.61 4.15
C LEU A 53 -2.88 1.30 5.30
N TRP A 54 -2.51 2.55 5.06
CA TRP A 54 -1.76 3.40 5.95
C TRP A 54 -2.43 4.76 6.03
N ASP A 55 -2.39 5.36 7.21
CA ASP A 55 -2.78 6.75 7.44
C ASP A 55 -1.52 7.58 7.63
N LYS A 56 -1.35 8.65 6.83
CA LYS A 56 -0.23 9.59 6.91
C LYS A 56 -0.09 10.24 8.29
N ARG A 57 -1.18 10.28 9.07
CA ARG A 57 -1.21 10.83 10.43
C ARG A 57 -0.74 9.82 11.48
N GLN A 58 -0.60 8.54 11.10
CA GLN A 58 -0.24 7.46 12.00
C GLN A 58 1.03 6.75 11.54
N SER A 59 1.91 6.44 12.48
CA SER A 59 3.14 5.69 12.20
C SER A 59 2.90 4.19 12.01
N ARG A 60 1.66 3.70 12.14
CA ARG A 60 1.31 2.27 12.10
C ARG A 60 0.44 1.93 10.90
N CYS A 61 0.52 0.68 10.46
CA CYS A 61 -0.42 0.11 9.50
C CYS A 61 -1.83 0.16 10.08
N LEU A 62 -2.78 0.68 9.31
CA LEU A 62 -4.19 0.63 9.69
C LEU A 62 -4.74 -0.77 9.49
N GLN A 63 -4.53 -1.31 8.29
CA GLN A 63 -5.16 -2.56 7.89
C GLN A 63 -4.35 -3.28 6.81
N SER A 64 -4.27 -4.60 6.93
CA SER A 64 -3.60 -5.46 5.95
C SER A 64 -4.64 -6.42 5.36
N PHE A 65 -4.79 -6.39 4.05
CA PHE A 65 -5.69 -7.26 3.30
C PHE A 65 -4.86 -8.30 2.55
N SER A 66 -5.11 -9.57 2.81
CA SER A 66 -4.62 -10.65 1.93
C SER A 66 -5.70 -10.88 0.89
N LEU A 67 -5.47 -10.40 -0.34
CA LEU A 67 -6.46 -10.48 -1.41
C LEU A 67 -6.70 -11.92 -1.88
N SER A 68 -5.75 -12.80 -1.59
CA SER A 68 -5.65 -14.11 -2.20
C SER A 68 -4.92 -15.09 -1.28
N SER A 69 -4.96 -16.37 -1.66
CA SER A 69 -4.26 -17.47 -0.99
C SER A 69 -2.75 -17.20 -0.87
N PRO A 70 -2.04 -17.76 0.13
CA PRO A 70 -0.59 -17.63 0.31
C PRO A 70 0.31 -18.11 -0.87
N THR A 71 -0.26 -18.55 -1.98
CA THR A 71 0.47 -18.90 -3.23
C THR A 71 0.20 -17.92 -4.37
N SER A 72 -0.46 -16.81 -4.08
CA SER A 72 -0.90 -15.88 -5.11
C SER A 72 0.21 -14.97 -5.62
N SER A 73 -0.04 -14.38 -6.79
CA SER A 73 0.88 -13.46 -7.43
C SER A 73 1.00 -12.14 -6.65
N PRO A 74 2.14 -11.44 -6.78
CA PRO A 74 2.32 -10.07 -6.30
C PRO A 74 1.22 -9.11 -6.73
N VAL A 75 1.01 -8.04 -5.95
CA VAL A 75 0.18 -6.91 -6.37
C VAL A 75 1.00 -5.98 -7.26
N TYR A 76 0.76 -6.02 -8.57
CA TYR A 76 1.51 -5.21 -9.54
C TYR A 76 1.02 -3.76 -9.57
N CYS A 77 -0.28 -3.57 -9.46
CA CYS A 77 -0.89 -2.26 -9.51
C CYS A 77 -2.03 -2.17 -8.52
N LEU A 78 -2.17 -1.01 -7.91
CA LEU A 78 -3.21 -0.75 -6.94
C LEU A 78 -3.83 0.62 -7.19
N ARG A 79 -5.15 0.70 -7.08
CA ARG A 79 -5.92 1.93 -7.16
C ARG A 79 -7.05 1.85 -6.15
N PHE A 80 -7.17 2.85 -5.30
CA PHE A 80 -8.25 2.89 -4.32
C PHE A 80 -8.88 4.28 -4.27
N ASN A 81 -10.11 4.32 -3.77
CA ASN A 81 -10.82 5.51 -3.36
C ASN A 81 -11.35 5.28 -1.92
N THR A 82 -12.24 6.15 -1.45
CA THR A 82 -12.84 6.04 -0.12
C THR A 82 -13.84 4.89 0.05
N THR A 83 -14.30 4.27 -1.05
CA THR A 83 -15.35 3.25 -1.06
C THR A 83 -14.90 1.90 -1.57
N HIS A 84 -13.89 1.85 -2.44
CA HIS A 84 -13.45 0.69 -3.18
C HIS A 84 -11.92 0.68 -3.31
N LEU A 85 -11.33 -0.50 -3.19
CA LEU A 85 -9.93 -0.75 -3.47
C LEU A 85 -9.80 -1.80 -4.57
N TYR A 86 -9.10 -1.43 -5.64
CA TYR A 86 -8.80 -2.27 -6.79
C TYR A 86 -7.34 -2.67 -6.76
N ALA A 87 -7.06 -3.96 -6.87
CA ALA A 87 -5.72 -4.49 -6.87
C ALA A 87 -5.56 -5.51 -8.00
N ALA A 88 -4.59 -5.25 -8.87
CA ALA A 88 -4.28 -6.09 -10.02
C ALA A 88 -3.11 -7.02 -9.69
N LEU A 89 -3.38 -8.33 -9.78
CA LEU A 89 -2.40 -9.41 -9.71
C LEU A 89 -2.12 -9.92 -11.13
N ALA A 90 -1.22 -10.91 -11.27
CA ALA A 90 -0.84 -11.44 -12.58
C ALA A 90 -2.04 -12.02 -13.36
N SER A 91 -2.95 -12.69 -12.65
CA SER A 91 -4.06 -13.44 -13.25
C SER A 91 -5.44 -12.92 -12.89
N THR A 92 -5.56 -12.05 -11.88
CA THR A 92 -6.86 -11.60 -11.34
C THR A 92 -6.84 -10.13 -10.95
N LEU A 93 -8.02 -9.50 -11.02
CA LEU A 93 -8.29 -8.20 -10.44
C LEU A 93 -9.17 -8.39 -9.20
N HIS A 94 -8.67 -7.99 -8.04
CA HIS A 94 -9.43 -8.00 -6.80
C HIS A 94 -10.04 -6.64 -6.55
N VAL A 95 -11.30 -6.63 -6.12
CA VAL A 95 -12.03 -5.44 -5.71
C VAL A 95 -12.51 -5.64 -4.28
N LEU A 96 -12.13 -4.75 -3.38
CA LEU A 96 -12.68 -4.66 -2.04
C LEU A 96 -13.64 -3.49 -2.02
N ASP A 97 -14.85 -3.76 -1.58
CA ASP A 97 -15.89 -2.75 -1.34
C ASP A 97 -15.97 -2.50 0.18
N PHE A 98 -15.73 -1.26 0.59
CA PHE A 98 -15.83 -0.80 1.97
C PHE A 98 -17.22 -0.25 2.31
N THR A 99 -18.13 -0.20 1.34
CA THR A 99 -19.52 0.21 1.54
C THR A 99 -20.44 -0.96 1.91
N ALA A 100 -19.93 -2.19 1.76
CA ALA A 100 -20.63 -3.39 2.20
C ALA A 100 -20.73 -3.41 3.75
N PRO A 101 -21.94 -3.64 4.30
CA PRO A 101 -22.18 -3.67 5.75
C PRO A 101 -21.57 -4.88 6.46
#